data_AF-U2RUA0-F1
#
_entry.id   AF-U2RUA0-F1
#
_cell.length_a   1.000
_cell.length_b   1.000
_cell.length_c   1.000
_cell.angle_alpha   90.00
_cell.angle_beta   90.00
_cell.angle_gamma   90.00
#
_symmetry.space_group_name_H-M   'P 1'
#
loop_
_entity.id
_entity.type
_entity.pdbx_description
1 polymer ?
#
loop_
_entity_poly.entity_id
_entity_poly.type
_entity_poly.pdbx_seq_one_letter_code
_entity_poly.pdbx_strand_id
1 'polypeptide(L)'
;MGIMTGIIRVIKAGIFSDLNNLRIYFILSNQYSEFFGFTEDEVKKALCDYNIEFKLADIKSWYDSYKFGDSEVYNLWSILNFLFDKKEDWGGL
;
A
#
# COMPACT_ATOMS: atom_id res chain seq x y z
N MET A 1 -9.58 -16.83 15.25
CA MET A 1 -8.32 -16.53 14.54
C MET A 1 -7.67 -15.35 15.23
N GLY A 2 -6.46 -15.49 15.74
CA GLY A 2 -5.70 -14.40 16.33
C GLY A 2 -4.58 -13.98 15.37
N ILE A 3 -4.44 -12.68 15.13
CA ILE A 3 -3.35 -12.13 14.32
C ILE A 3 -2.41 -11.42 15.30
N MET A 4 -1.12 -11.74 15.25
CA MET A 4 -0.09 -11.05 16.02
C MET A 4 0.65 -10.09 15.10
N THR A 5 0.65 -8.80 15.43
CA THR A 5 1.38 -7.76 14.70
C THR A 5 2.43 -7.14 15.61
N GLY A 6 3.58 -6.73 15.06
CA GLY A 6 4.67 -6.14 15.84
C GLY A 6 5.89 -5.81 15.00
N ILE A 7 6.72 -4.89 15.48
CA ILE A 7 7.99 -4.51 14.86
C ILE A 7 9.10 -5.26 15.58
N ILE A 8 9.80 -6.15 14.86
CA ILE A 8 10.95 -6.88 15.39
C ILE A 8 12.23 -6.22 14.85
N ARG A 9 13.14 -5.81 15.74
CA ARG A 9 14.49 -5.39 15.33
C ARG A 9 15.24 -6.62 14.83
N VAL A 10 15.55 -6.66 13.53
CA VAL A 10 16.29 -7.77 12.92
C VAL A 10 17.76 -7.68 13.33
N ILE A 11 18.12 -8.22 14.49
CA ILE A 11 19.51 -8.58 14.79
C ILE A 11 19.71 -9.95 14.16
N LYS A 12 20.45 -10.00 13.05
CA LYS A 12 20.62 -11.20 12.20
C LYS A 12 21.24 -12.41 12.94
N ALA A 13 21.65 -12.25 14.20
CA ALA A 13 22.30 -13.28 15.00
C ALA A 13 21.35 -13.77 16.11
N GLY A 14 20.75 -14.96 15.92
CA GLY A 14 20.23 -15.79 17.03
C GLY A 14 18.71 -16.04 17.07
N ILE A 15 17.86 -15.08 16.70
CA ILE A 15 16.39 -15.27 16.80
C ILE A 15 15.81 -16.24 15.75
N PHE A 16 16.52 -16.47 14.63
CA PHE A 16 16.04 -17.35 13.57
C PHE A 16 16.26 -18.84 13.86
N SER A 17 17.21 -19.20 14.73
CA SER A 17 17.42 -20.60 15.12
C SER A 17 16.34 -21.10 16.09
N ASP A 18 15.84 -20.23 16.97
CA ASP A 18 14.77 -20.58 17.92
C ASP A 18 13.39 -20.59 17.24
N LEU A 19 13.25 -19.93 16.09
CA LEU A 19 12.02 -19.83 15.31
C LEU A 19 12.08 -20.74 14.07
N ASN A 20 12.11 -22.05 14.31
CA ASN A 20 12.37 -23.12 13.34
C ASN A 20 11.31 -23.31 12.22
N ASN A 21 10.32 -22.42 12.07
CA ASN A 21 9.25 -22.53 11.05
C ASN A 21 8.80 -21.18 10.48
N LEU A 22 9.62 -20.13 10.53
CA LEU A 22 9.25 -18.84 9.95
C LEU A 22 9.26 -18.89 8.43
N ARG A 23 8.12 -18.53 7.83
CA ARG A 23 8.06 -18.19 6.42
C ARG A 23 8.09 -16.68 6.27
N ILE A 24 9.13 -16.18 5.62
CA ILE A 24 9.33 -14.75 5.38
C ILE A 24 8.90 -14.43 3.95
N TYR A 25 8.03 -13.44 3.81
CA TYR A 25 7.61 -12.90 2.53
C TYR A 25 8.15 -11.50 2.38
N PHE A 26 9.06 -11.33 1.44
CA PHE A 26 9.68 -10.04 1.15
C PHE A 26 8.87 -9.29 0.09
N ILE A 27 9.19 -8.01 -0.09
CA ILE A 27 8.58 -7.16 -1.11
C ILE A 27 8.78 -7.67 -2.55
N LEU A 28 9.79 -8.54 -2.77
CA LEU A 28 10.05 -9.20 -4.05
C LEU A 28 9.27 -10.51 -4.24
N SER A 29 8.57 -10.98 -3.20
CA SER A 29 7.76 -12.20 -3.26
C SER A 29 6.40 -11.90 -3.89
N ASN A 30 6.11 -12.53 -5.04
CA ASN A 30 4.88 -12.29 -5.79
C ASN A 30 3.59 -12.71 -5.04
N GLN A 31 3.70 -13.56 -4.01
CA GLN A 31 2.53 -14.06 -3.29
C GLN A 31 1.73 -12.96 -2.55
N TYR A 32 2.37 -11.84 -2.20
CA TYR A 32 1.74 -10.75 -1.46
C TYR A 32 2.09 -9.36 -2.03
N SER A 33 2.51 -9.30 -3.29
CA SER A 33 2.94 -8.07 -3.94
C SER A 33 1.89 -6.95 -3.90
N GLU A 34 0.60 -7.32 -4.02
CA GLU A 34 -0.53 -6.38 -4.00
C GLU A 34 -0.72 -5.70 -2.64
N PHE A 35 -0.22 -6.27 -1.54
CA PHE A 35 -0.41 -5.75 -0.18
C PHE A 35 0.61 -4.68 0.23
N PHE A 36 1.57 -4.34 -0.64
CA PHE A 36 2.61 -3.34 -0.36
C PHE A 36 2.25 -1.93 -0.87
N GLY A 37 1.02 -1.72 -1.33
CA GLY A 37 0.50 -0.43 -1.76
C GLY A 37 -0.99 -0.51 -2.06
N PHE A 38 -1.54 0.52 -2.71
CA PHE A 38 -2.88 0.44 -3.28
C PHE A 38 -2.81 -0.13 -4.70
N THR A 39 -3.67 -1.06 -5.03
CA THR A 39 -3.92 -1.47 -6.41
C THR A 39 -4.66 -0.38 -7.18
N GLU A 40 -4.62 -0.42 -8.52
CA GLU A 40 -5.38 0.54 -9.34
C GLU A 40 -6.89 0.50 -9.05
N ASP A 41 -7.45 -0.68 -8.80
CA ASP A 41 -8.87 -0.83 -8.50
C ASP A 41 -9.23 -0.29 -7.12
N GLU A 42 -8.34 -0.41 -6.13
CA GLU A 42 -8.52 0.25 -4.83
C GLU A 42 -8.45 1.78 -4.95
N VAL A 43 -7.55 2.32 -5.78
CA VAL A 43 -7.49 3.76 -6.05
C VAL A 43 -8.77 4.22 -6.74
N LYS A 44 -9.23 3.54 -7.80
CA LYS A 44 -10.52 3.83 -8.48
C LYS A 44 -11.68 3.86 -7.49
N LYS A 45 -11.75 2.85 -6.64
CA LYS A 45 -12.80 2.73 -5.65
C LYS A 45 -12.74 3.88 -4.65
N ALA A 46 -11.56 4.21 -4.13
CA ALA A 46 -11.39 5.32 -3.20
C ALA A 46 -11.80 6.68 -3.83
N LEU A 47 -11.48 6.93 -5.10
CA LEU A 47 -11.93 8.15 -5.79
C LEU A 47 -13.46 8.21 -5.91
N CYS A 48 -14.10 7.08 -6.24
CA CYS A 48 -15.55 6.98 -6.32
C CYS A 48 -16.21 7.17 -4.94
N ASP A 49 -15.67 6.54 -3.90
CA ASP A 49 -16.17 6.63 -2.53
C ASP A 49 -16.10 8.07 -1.98
N TYR A 50 -15.14 8.87 -2.45
CA TYR A 50 -14.97 10.28 -2.09
C TYR A 50 -15.59 11.24 -3.12
N ASN A 51 -16.26 10.72 -4.15
CA ASN A 51 -16.89 11.49 -5.23
C ASN A 51 -15.93 12.45 -5.96
N ILE A 52 -14.67 12.04 -6.11
CA ILE A 52 -13.61 12.81 -6.77
C ILE A 52 -13.57 12.40 -8.25
N GLU A 53 -13.98 13.30 -9.13
CA GLU A 53 -13.83 13.12 -10.59
C GLU A 53 -12.39 13.42 -11.01
N PHE A 54 -11.50 12.43 -10.90
CA PHE A 54 -10.12 12.51 -11.40
C PHE A 54 -9.81 11.38 -12.38
N LYS A 55 -8.99 11.66 -13.39
CA LYS A 55 -8.49 10.62 -14.28
C LYS A 55 -7.34 9.90 -13.57
N LEU A 56 -7.40 8.57 -13.56
CA LEU A 56 -6.30 7.73 -13.07
C LEU A 56 -4.96 8.05 -13.73
N ALA A 57 -4.99 8.43 -15.01
CA ALA A 57 -3.79 8.83 -15.74
C ALA A 57 -3.06 10.00 -15.07
N ASP A 58 -3.81 10.96 -14.52
CA ASP A 58 -3.25 12.12 -13.85
C ASP A 58 -2.67 11.71 -12.48
N ILE A 59 -3.39 10.86 -11.74
CA ILE A 59 -2.90 10.28 -10.46
C ILE A 59 -1.62 9.47 -10.68
N LYS A 60 -1.57 8.66 -11.73
CA LYS A 60 -0.38 7.87 -12.10
C LYS A 60 0.80 8.74 -12.52
N SER A 61 0.54 9.91 -13.11
CA SER A 61 1.58 10.88 -13.45
C SER A 61 2.10 11.67 -12.25
N TRP A 62 1.28 11.87 -11.22
CA TRP A 62 1.64 12.65 -10.02
C TRP A 62 2.22 11.78 -8.92
N TYR A 63 1.74 10.55 -8.84
CA TYR A 63 2.11 9.57 -7.85
C TYR A 63 2.59 8.33 -8.60
N ASP A 64 3.91 8.27 -8.77
CA ASP A 64 4.57 7.13 -9.40
C ASP A 64 4.05 5.82 -8.81
N SER A 65 3.57 4.94 -9.68
CA SER A 65 3.36 3.54 -9.33
C SER A 65 4.71 2.83 -9.25
N TYR A 66 4.74 1.74 -8.51
CA TYR A 66 5.88 0.85 -8.47
C TYR A 66 5.44 -0.59 -8.64
N LYS A 67 6.32 -1.36 -9.28
CA LYS A 67 6.09 -2.77 -9.55
C LYS A 67 6.74 -3.61 -8.46
N PHE A 68 5.92 -4.34 -7.71
CA PHE A 68 6.38 -5.38 -6.79
C PHE A 68 5.96 -6.73 -7.35
N GLY A 69 6.91 -7.63 -7.59
CA GLY A 69 6.61 -8.87 -8.31
C GLY A 69 5.93 -8.58 -9.66
N ASP A 70 4.73 -9.12 -9.85
CA ASP A 70 3.88 -8.90 -11.01
C ASP A 70 2.79 -7.85 -10.79
N SER A 71 2.70 -7.28 -9.60
CA SER A 71 1.69 -6.28 -9.24
C SER A 71 2.20 -4.87 -9.41
N GLU A 72 1.41 -4.03 -10.05
CA GLU A 72 1.59 -2.59 -10.08
C GLU A 72 0.76 -1.97 -8.96
N VAL A 73 1.42 -1.28 -8.03
CA VAL A 73 0.76 -0.65 -6.87
C VAL A 73 1.20 0.81 -6.71
N TYR A 74 0.33 1.60 -6.12
CA TYR A 74 0.52 3.01 -5.81
C TYR A 74 0.96 3.20 -4.37
N ASN A 75 1.68 4.29 -4.12
CA ASN A 75 2.11 4.64 -2.76
C ASN A 75 0.95 4.99 -1.84
N LEU A 76 0.86 4.28 -0.72
CA LEU A 76 -0.21 4.43 0.26
C LEU A 76 -0.29 5.86 0.81
N TRP A 77 0.86 6.45 1.19
CA TRP A 77 0.94 7.79 1.75
C TRP A 77 0.52 8.86 0.73
N SER A 78 1.02 8.73 -0.50
CA SER A 78 0.67 9.61 -1.62
C SER A 78 -0.83 9.63 -1.90
N ILE A 79 -1.46 8.46 -2.05
CA ILE A 79 -2.90 8.35 -2.32
C ILE A 79 -3.72 8.85 -1.13
N LEU A 80 -3.34 8.51 0.11
CA LEU A 80 -4.04 9.00 1.29
C LEU A 80 -4.00 10.53 1.37
N ASN A 81 -2.84 11.15 1.20
CA ASN A 81 -2.74 12.61 1.22
C ASN A 81 -3.56 13.24 0.09
N PHE A 82 -3.53 12.68 -1.11
CA PHE A 82 -4.37 13.14 -2.20
C PHE A 82 -5.85 13.14 -1.84
N LEU A 83 -6.34 12.05 -1.24
CA LEU A 83 -7.73 11.93 -0.79
C LEU A 83 -8.05 12.90 0.36
N PHE A 84 -7.12 13.12 1.29
CA PHE A 84 -7.28 14.07 2.39
C PHE A 84 -7.34 15.52 1.90
N ASP A 85 -6.36 15.95 1.11
CA ASP A 85 -6.27 17.32 0.58
C ASP A 85 -7.53 17.65 -0.25
N LYS A 86 -7.99 16.70 -1.07
CA LYS A 86 -9.19 16.89 -1.89
C LYS A 86 -10.48 16.87 -1.09
N LYS A 87 -10.53 16.18 0.05
CA LYS A 87 -11.69 16.29 0.95
C LYS A 87 -11.81 17.69 1.56
N GLU A 88 -10.68 18.35 1.83
CA GLU A 88 -10.65 19.68 2.44
C GLU A 88 -11.10 20.78 1.47
N ASP A 89 -10.74 20.67 0.18
CA ASP A 89 -11.25 21.54 -0.90
C ASP A 89 -12.80 21.53 -1.01
N TRP A 90 -13.47 20.43 -0.62
CA TRP A 90 -14.94 20.27 -0.70
C TRP A 90 -15.67 20.55 0.63
N GLY A 91 -14.95 20.83 1.72
CA GLY A 91 -15.53 21.20 3.02
C GLY A 91 -15.89 22.70 3.14
N GLY A 92 -15.74 23.46 2.06
CA GLY A 92 -15.87 24.93 2.04
C GLY A 92 -17.15 25.49 1.38
N LEU A 93 -18.23 24.71 1.26
CA LEU A 93 -19.55 25.19 0.81
C LEU A 93 -20.67 24.63 1.68
#